data_AF-A0A1H8GS63-F1
#
_entry.id   AF-A0A1H8GS63-F1
#
_cell.length_a   1.000
_cell.length_b   1.000
_cell.length_c   1.000
_cell.angle_alpha   90.00
_cell.angle_beta   90.00
_cell.angle_gamma   90.00
#
_symmetry.space_group_name_H-M   'P 1'
#
loop_
_entity.id
_entity.type
_entity.pdbx_description
1 polymer ?
#
loop_
_entity_poly.entity_id
_entity_poly.type
_entity_poly.pdbx_seq_one_letter_code
_entity_poly.pdbx_strand_id
1 'polypeptide(L)'
;MDIFECVQTQVDKIVNEKYKDNEEPPIFTVSLLYEKEETGGKDVDHKIILTIQHCGLAFSKVIFPQTKHRFGYESLEEEMKYMYNKTM
;
A
#
# COMPACT_ATOMS: atom_id res chain seq x y z
N MET A 1 -0.04 -9.34 16.07
CA MET A 1 -0.55 -8.92 14.76
C MET A 1 -0.17 -7.47 14.60
N ASP A 2 0.85 -7.24 13.79
CA ASP A 2 1.40 -5.90 13.57
C ASP A 2 0.54 -5.12 12.56
N ILE A 3 0.63 -3.79 12.56
CA ILE A 3 -0.21 -2.96 11.67
C ILE A 3 0.00 -3.31 10.20
N PHE A 4 1.23 -3.66 9.79
CA PHE A 4 1.50 -4.08 8.42
C PHE A 4 0.82 -5.41 8.07
N GLU A 5 0.76 -6.36 9.00
CA GLU A 5 0.07 -7.65 8.81
C GLU A 5 -1.44 -7.45 8.71
N CYS A 6 -2.00 -6.57 9.55
CA CYS A 6 -3.41 -6.19 9.49
C CYS A 6 -3.77 -5.63 8.11
N VAL A 7 -2.95 -4.71 7.60
CA VAL A 7 -3.19 -4.07 6.30
C VAL A 7 -2.97 -5.09 5.16
N GLN A 8 -1.92 -5.90 5.21
CA GLN A 8 -1.68 -6.96 4.21
C GLN A 8 -2.85 -7.94 4.15
N THR A 9 -3.41 -8.34 5.30
CA THR A 9 -4.58 -9.21 5.35
C THR A 9 -5.79 -8.60 4.63
N GLN A 10 -6.00 -7.29 4.76
CA GLN A 10 -7.08 -6.60 4.04
C GLN A 10 -6.79 -6.49 2.55
N VAL A 11 -5.55 -6.20 2.17
CA VAL A 11 -5.09 -6.19 0.77
C VAL A 11 -5.35 -7.55 0.13
N ASP A 12 -4.90 -8.64 0.77
CA ASP A 12 -5.05 -10.01 0.26
C ASP A 12 -6.53 -10.39 0.11
N LYS A 13 -7.37 -9.98 1.05
CA LYS A 13 -8.81 -10.17 0.96
C LYS A 13 -9.39 -9.47 -0.27
N ILE A 14 -9.05 -8.20 -0.49
CA ILE A 14 -9.50 -7.43 -1.67
C ILE A 14 -9.00 -8.10 -2.95
N VAL A 15 -7.74 -8.58 -2.98
CA VAL A 15 -7.19 -9.27 -4.14
C VAL A 15 -7.99 -10.52 -4.50
N ASN A 16 -8.26 -11.36 -3.50
CA ASN A 16 -9.04 -12.58 -3.66
C ASN A 16 -10.50 -12.31 -4.06
N GLU A 17 -11.10 -11.19 -3.61
CA GLU A 17 -12.49 -10.85 -3.94
C GLU A 17 -12.62 -10.26 -5.36
N LYS A 18 -11.63 -9.48 -5.81
CA LYS A 18 -11.76 -8.65 -7.02
C LYS A 18 -10.92 -9.04 -8.21
N TYR A 19 -9.77 -9.67 -8.00
CA TYR A 19 -8.81 -9.94 -9.07
C TYR A 19 -8.51 -11.44 -9.24
N LYS A 20 -9.15 -12.33 -8.46
CA LYS A 20 -8.94 -13.79 -8.53
C LYS A 20 -9.19 -14.41 -9.91
N ASP A 21 -10.06 -13.80 -10.71
CA ASP A 21 -10.49 -14.32 -12.01
C ASP A 21 -9.65 -13.73 -13.16
N ASN A 22 -8.66 -12.88 -12.87
CA ASN A 22 -7.73 -12.37 -13.86
C ASN A 22 -6.74 -13.47 -14.27
N GLU A 23 -6.41 -13.53 -15.57
CA GLU A 23 -5.38 -14.44 -16.09
C GLU A 23 -4.02 -14.20 -15.43
N GLU A 24 -3.69 -12.92 -15.21
CA GLU A 24 -2.55 -12.48 -14.42
C GLU A 24 -3.04 -11.57 -13.27
N PRO A 25 -3.27 -12.10 -12.06
CA PRO A 25 -3.69 -11.27 -10.94
C PRO A 25 -2.54 -10.36 -10.47
N PRO A 26 -2.82 -9.09 -10.11
CA PRO A 26 -1.82 -8.20 -9.55
C PRO A 26 -1.39 -8.68 -8.16
N ILE A 27 -0.10 -8.56 -7.86
CA ILE A 27 0.46 -8.85 -6.55
C ILE A 27 0.58 -7.52 -5.81
N PHE A 28 -0.04 -7.44 -4.63
CA PHE A 28 0.08 -6.27 -3.76
C PHE A 28 0.84 -6.62 -2.48
N THR A 29 1.83 -5.79 -2.16
CA THR A 29 2.70 -5.97 -0.98
C THR A 29 2.71 -4.72 -0.13
N VAL A 30 2.52 -4.89 1.18
CA VAL A 30 2.59 -3.83 2.19
C VAL A 30 3.98 -3.83 2.81
N SER A 31 4.65 -2.69 2.80
CA SER A 31 5.97 -2.49 3.40
C SER A 31 5.94 -1.36 4.42
N LEU A 32 6.76 -1.46 5.46
CA LEU A 32 6.98 -0.38 6.41
C LEU A 32 8.33 0.29 6.12
N LEU A 33 8.30 1.58 5.84
CA LEU A 33 9.47 2.42 5.69
C LEU A 33 9.74 3.17 7.00
N TYR A 34 10.92 2.97 7.54
CA TYR A 34 11.45 3.69 8.70
C TYR A 34 12.32 4.84 8.21
N GLU A 35 11.91 6.09 8.41
CA GLU A 35 12.80 7.23 8.20
C GLU A 35 13.69 7.39 9.44
N LYS A 36 15.00 7.24 9.28
CA LYS A 36 15.96 7.39 10.39
C LYS A 36 15.98 8.85 10.86
N GLU A 37 15.95 9.06 12.18
CA GLU A 37 16.25 10.34 12.82
C GLU A 37 17.66 10.81 12.41
N GLU A 38 17.79 12.03 11.87
CA GLU A 38 19.10 12.70 11.80
C GLU A 38 19.48 13.41 13.10
N THR A 39 18.56 13.68 14.04
CA THR A 39 18.92 14.35 15.31
C THR A 39 17.85 14.17 16.39
N GLY A 40 18.19 13.39 17.42
CA GLY A 40 17.78 13.64 18.81
C GLY A 40 16.29 13.60 19.13
N GLY A 41 15.73 12.40 19.25
CA GLY A 41 14.70 12.08 20.24
C GLY A 41 13.37 12.81 20.05
N LYS A 42 12.61 12.38 19.05
CA LYS A 42 11.14 12.54 18.97
C LYS A 42 10.62 11.71 17.80
N ASP A 43 9.70 10.79 18.11
CA ASP A 43 8.80 10.04 17.21
C ASP A 43 9.37 9.67 15.83
N VAL A 44 9.79 8.41 15.66
CA VAL A 44 10.20 7.87 14.36
C VAL A 44 9.04 7.97 13.37
N ASP A 45 9.23 8.73 12.29
CA ASP A 45 8.24 8.82 11.21
C ASP A 45 8.22 7.49 10.45
N HIS A 46 7.13 6.73 10.61
CA HIS A 46 6.89 5.48 9.91
C HIS A 46 5.93 5.71 8.74
N LYS A 47 6.26 5.20 7.56
CA LYS A 47 5.38 5.22 6.38
C LYS A 47 5.00 3.80 5.98
N ILE A 48 3.71 3.57 5.80
CA ILE A 48 3.16 2.35 5.19
C ILE A 48 3.10 2.58 3.68
N ILE A 49 3.80 1.71 2.95
CA ILE A 49 3.88 1.72 1.50
C ILE A 49 3.11 0.53 0.97
N LEU A 50 2.25 0.77 -0.02
CA LEU A 50 1.63 -0.26 -0.84
C LEU A 50 2.38 -0.33 -2.17
N THR A 51 2.74 -1.54 -2.58
CA THR A 51 3.37 -1.80 -3.87
C THR A 51 2.48 -2.74 -4.68
N ILE A 52 2.27 -2.43 -5.96
CA ILE A 52 1.66 -3.33 -6.93
C ILE A 52 2.72 -3.85 -7.90
N GLN A 53 2.62 -5.13 -8.25
CA GLN A 53 3.33 -5.74 -9.36
C GLN A 53 2.32 -6.44 -10.28
N HIS A 54 2.33 -6.11 -11.57
CA HIS A 54 1.42 -6.65 -12.58
C HIS A 54 2.08 -6.58 -13.97
N CYS A 55 2.03 -7.67 -14.75
CA CYS A 55 2.63 -7.77 -16.09
C CYS A 55 4.10 -7.27 -16.19
N GLY A 56 4.91 -7.51 -15.17
CA GLY A 56 6.31 -7.06 -15.13
C GLY A 56 6.53 -5.58 -14.78
N LEU A 57 5.46 -4.80 -14.60
CA LEU A 57 5.50 -3.43 -14.08
C LEU A 57 5.35 -3.44 -12.56
N ALA A 58 6.04 -2.50 -11.90
CA ALA A 58 5.94 -2.30 -10.46
C ALA A 58 5.72 -0.82 -10.13
N PHE A 59 4.80 -0.54 -9.20
CA PHE A 59 4.49 0.81 -8.75
C PHE A 59 4.26 0.82 -7.23
N SER A 60 4.83 1.82 -6.55
CA SER A 60 4.74 1.95 -5.09
C SER A 60 4.14 3.30 -4.70
N LYS A 61 3.29 3.31 -3.67
CA LYS A 61 2.64 4.51 -3.14
C LYS A 61 2.57 4.46 -1.61
N VAL A 62 2.81 5.60 -0.96
CA VAL A 62 2.60 5.76 0.49
C VAL A 62 1.10 5.86 0.73
N ILE A 63 0.55 4.93 1.53
CA ILE A 63 -0.87 4.91 1.90
C ILE A 63 -1.12 5.49 3.30
N PHE A 64 -0.11 5.52 4.16
CA PHE A 64 -0.19 6.15 5.49
C PHE A 64 1.22 6.51 6.04
N PRO A 65 1.36 7.55 6.88
CA PRO A 65 0.48 8.71 6.97
C PRO A 65 0.64 9.60 5.74
N GLN A 66 -0.45 10.22 5.27
CA GLN A 66 -0.36 11.23 4.22
C GLN A 66 0.14 12.55 4.79
N THR A 67 1.34 12.98 4.38
CA THR A 67 1.95 14.23 4.86
C THR A 67 1.34 15.49 4.26
N LYS A 68 0.66 15.36 3.10
CA LYS A 68 0.14 16.51 2.35
C LYS A 68 -1.30 16.88 2.72
N HIS A 69 -2.15 15.92 3.11
CA HIS A 69 -3.59 16.14 3.32
C HIS A 69 -4.10 15.42 4.59
N ARG A 70 -4.74 16.16 5.51
CA ARG A 70 -5.38 15.61 6.73
C ARG A 70 -6.81 15.08 6.48
N PHE A 71 -7.43 15.47 5.37
CA PHE A 71 -8.73 15.00 4.89
C PHE A 71 -8.52 14.35 3.52
N GLY A 72 -9.16 13.21 3.25
CA GLY A 72 -9.10 12.56 1.92
C GLY A 72 -8.35 11.23 1.84
N TYR A 73 -8.39 10.41 2.91
CA TYR A 73 -8.06 8.99 2.73
C TYR A 73 -9.16 8.35 1.87
N GLU A 74 -8.79 7.87 0.69
CA GLU A 74 -9.63 6.96 -0.09
C GLU A 74 -9.66 5.59 0.59
N SER A 75 -10.65 4.77 0.24
CA SER A 75 -10.64 3.39 0.70
C SER A 75 -9.40 2.68 0.12
N LEU A 76 -8.86 1.71 0.87
CA LEU A 76 -7.76 0.86 0.41
C LEU A 76 -8.08 0.23 -0.95
N GLU A 77 -9.34 -0.11 -1.18
CA GLU A 77 -9.84 -0.67 -2.43
C GLU A 77 -9.75 0.30 -3.61
N GLU A 78 -10.14 1.57 -3.44
CA GLU A 78 -10.00 2.57 -4.51
C GLU A 78 -8.53 2.90 -4.79
N GLU A 79 -7.68 2.93 -3.75
CA GLU A 79 -6.23 3.06 -3.92
C GLU A 79 -5.63 1.90 -4.71
N MET A 80 -6.00 0.66 -4.38
CA MET A 80 -5.56 -0.54 -5.11
C MET A 80 -6.02 -0.50 -6.56
N LYS A 81 -7.27 -0.12 -6.82
CA LYS A 81 -7.83 0.01 -8.16
C LYS A 81 -7.11 1.11 -8.97
N TYR A 82 -6.81 2.25 -8.36
CA TYR A 82 -6.01 3.30 -8.98
C TYR A 82 -4.62 2.78 -9.38
N MET A 83 -3.95 2.05 -8.48
CA MET A 83 -2.64 1.47 -8.72
C MET A 83 -2.67 0.43 -9.85
N TYR A 84 -3.67 -0.45 -9.86
CA TYR A 84 -3.89 -1.44 -10.91
C TYR A 84 -4.11 -0.81 -12.29
N ASN A 85 -4.95 0.22 -12.37
CA ASN A 85 -5.19 0.94 -13.62
C ASN A 85 -3.94 1.66 -14.15
N LYS A 86 -2.94 1.93 -13.29
CA LYS A 86 -1.64 2.48 -13.69
C LYS A 86 -0.65 1.43 -14.21
N THR A 87 -0.89 0.16 -13.93
CA THR A 87 -0.05 -0.97 -14.38
C THR A 87 -0.68 -1.77 -15.53
N MET A 88 -1.85 -1.34 -15.99
CA MET A 88 -2.50 -1.75 -17.25
C MET A 88 -2.01 -0.84 -18.38
#